data_AF-D4KCE2-F1
#
_entry.id   AF-D4KCE2-F1
#
_cell.length_a   1.000
_cell.length_b   1.000
_cell.length_c   1.000
_cell.angle_alpha   90.00
_cell.angle_beta   90.00
_cell.angle_gamma   90.00
#
_symmetry.space_group_name_H-M   'P 1'
#
loop_
_entity.id
_entity.type
_entity.pdbx_description
1 polymer ?
#
loop_
_entity_poly.entity_id
_entity_poly.type
_entity_poly.pdbx_seq_one_letter_code
_entity_poly.pdbx_strand_id
1 'polypeptide(L)' 'MFILTQHRAEIVDTSKCFGICIVDDTTVIRAYCNDTSNWIMLGFYKTRERAKDVIQEINTALCENRISFDMPED' A
#
# COMPACT_ATOMS: atom_id res chain seq x y z
N MET A 1 12.92 -7.90 -0.01
CA MET A 1 12.71 -6.44 -0.16
C MET A 1 11.54 -6.28 -1.10
N PHE A 2 10.42 -5.74 -0.60
CA PHE A 2 9.20 -5.54 -1.38
C PHE A 2 8.96 -4.03 -1.46
N ILE A 3 8.70 -3.53 -2.65
CA ILE A 3 8.62 -2.10 -2.94
C ILE A 3 7.21 -1.78 -3.42
N LEU A 4 6.57 -0.84 -2.76
CA LEU A 4 5.31 -0.28 -3.22
C LEU A 4 5.60 1.03 -3.95
N THR A 5 5.26 1.07 -5.23
CA THR A 5 5.40 2.30 -6.04
C THR A 5 4.04 2.98 -6.11
N GLN A 6 3.94 4.19 -5.55
CA GLN A 6 2.80 5.05 -5.82
C GLN A 6 3.07 5.85 -7.09
N HIS A 7 2.14 5.81 -8.05
CA HIS A 7 2.29 6.42 -9.37
C HIS A 7 2.35 7.98 -9.36
N ARG A 8 2.30 8.64 -8.18
CA ARG A 8 2.23 10.12 -8.07
C ARG A 8 3.09 10.82 -7.03
N ALA A 9 3.83 10.14 -6.14
CA ALA A 9 4.68 10.90 -5.21
C ALA A 9 5.90 10.15 -4.67
N GLU A 10 5.76 8.90 -4.19
CA GLU A 10 6.85 8.28 -3.40
C GLU A 10 6.96 6.77 -3.60
N ILE A 11 8.20 6.28 -3.62
CA ILE A 11 8.54 4.85 -3.54
C ILE A 11 8.58 4.48 -2.05
N VAL A 12 7.72 3.54 -1.64
CA VAL A 12 7.68 3.06 -0.27
C VAL A 12 8.39 1.72 -0.18
N ASP A 13 9.53 1.69 0.50
CA ASP A 13 10.23 0.47 0.86
C ASP A 13 9.54 -0.18 2.05
N THR A 14 8.79 -1.26 1.80
CA THR A 14 8.01 -1.91 2.87
C THR A 14 8.88 -2.68 3.85
N SER A 15 10.18 -2.86 3.60
CA SER A 15 11.09 -3.43 4.60
C SER A 15 11.29 -2.52 5.81
N LYS A 16 10.98 -1.23 5.66
CA LYS A 16 10.99 -0.23 6.74
C LYS A 16 9.62 -0.02 7.37
N CYS A 17 8.62 -0.81 6.98
CA CYS A 17 7.24 -0.66 7.41
C CYS A 17 6.78 -1.83 8.27
N PHE A 18 6.03 -1.52 9.33
CA PHE A 18 5.44 -2.51 10.24
C PHE A 18 4.18 -3.16 9.66
N GLY A 19 3.50 -2.48 8.74
CA GLY A 19 2.30 -2.99 8.09
C GLY A 19 1.67 -2.03 7.10
N ILE A 20 0.80 -2.58 6.25
CA ILE A 20 -0.04 -1.85 5.29
C ILE A 20 -1.48 -2.12 5.70
N CYS A 21 -2.29 -1.08 5.83
CA CYS A 21 -3.70 -1.23 6.18
C CYS A 21 -4.59 -0.21 5.44
N ILE A 22 -5.87 -0.54 5.36
CA ILE A 22 -6.93 0.45 5.11
C ILE A 22 -7.19 1.15 6.43
N VAL A 23 -7.12 2.48 6.45
CA VAL A 23 -7.52 3.23 7.64
C VAL A 23 -9.05 3.17 7.73
N ASP A 24 -9.57 2.72 8.87
CA ASP A 24 -10.98 2.37 9.10
C ASP A 24 -11.97 3.37 8.47
N ASP A 25 -12.94 2.81 7.75
CA ASP A 25 -14.00 3.47 6.96
C ASP A 25 -13.59 4.41 5.82
N THR A 26 -12.33 4.38 5.40
CA THR A 26 -11.87 5.18 4.26
C THR A 26 -11.63 4.35 3.00
N THR A 27 -11.51 5.04 1.87
CA THR A 27 -11.07 4.48 0.59
C THR A 27 -9.55 4.57 0.42
N VAL A 28 -8.80 4.69 1.51
CA VAL A 28 -7.37 5.00 1.51
C VAL A 28 -6.56 3.83 2.07
N ILE A 29 -5.54 3.42 1.32
CA ILE A 29 -4.51 2.49 1.79
C ILE A 29 -3.33 3.30 2.31
N ARG A 30 -2.82 2.96 3.49
CA ARG A 30 -1.64 3.60 4.08
C ARG A 30 -0.64 2.55 4.58
N ALA A 31 0.64 2.94 4.60
CA ALA A 31 1.71 2.19 5.25
C ALA A 31 2.12 2.86 6.56
N TYR A 32 2.40 2.04 7.57
CA TYR A 32 2.98 2.48 8.83
C TYR A 32 4.48 2.14 8.85
N CYS A 33 5.34 3.15 8.82
CA CYS A 33 6.79 2.98 8.65
C CYS A 33 7.61 3.59 9.78
N ASN A 34 8.74 2.95 10.10
CA ASN A 34 9.52 3.21 11.32
C ASN A 34 10.17 4.60 11.35
N ASP A 35 10.48 5.16 10.19
CA ASP A 35 11.15 6.46 10.04
C ASP A 35 10.20 7.67 10.07
N THR A 36 8.88 7.45 10.12
CA THR A 36 7.91 8.55 10.10
C THR A 36 6.85 8.34 11.16
N SER A 37 6.70 9.32 12.07
CA SER A 37 5.54 9.38 12.98
C SER A 37 4.20 9.59 12.23
N ASN A 38 4.21 9.56 10.90
CA ASN A 38 3.09 9.82 10.02
C ASN A 38 2.83 8.60 9.13
N TRP A 39 1.55 8.32 8.90
CA TRP A 39 1.10 7.32 7.94
C TRP A 39 1.44 7.77 6.52
N ILE A 40 2.11 6.91 5.73
CA ILE A 40 2.36 7.19 4.33
C ILE A 40 1.13 6.76 3.53
N MET A 41 0.52 7.69 2.80
CA MET A 41 -0.59 7.37 1.90
C MET A 41 -0.07 6.61 0.69
N LEU A 42 -0.58 5.42 0.45
CA LEU A 42 -0.20 4.55 -0.66
C LEU A 42 -1.14 4.66 -1.86
N GLY A 43 -2.44 4.78 -1.60
CA GLY A 43 -3.44 4.91 -2.66
C GLY A 43 -4.77 5.45 -2.12
N PHE A 44 -5.52 6.12 -3.00
CA PHE A 44 -6.88 6.58 -2.77
C PHE A 44 -7.78 5.97 -3.84
N TYR A 45 -8.85 5.32 -3.41
CA TYR A 45 -9.76 4.56 -4.28
C TYR A 45 -11.15 5.18 -4.27
N LYS A 46 -11.98 4.84 -5.26
CA LYS A 46 -13.36 5.33 -5.33
C LYS A 46 -14.25 4.66 -4.30
N THR A 47 -13.99 3.38 -4.02
CA THR A 47 -14.80 2.57 -3.09
C THR A 47 -13.93 1.82 -2.10
N ARG A 48 -14.55 1.44 -0.98
CA ARG A 48 -13.91 0.61 0.04
C ARG A 48 -13.66 -0.81 -0.48
N GLU A 49 -14.56 -1.36 -1.30
CA GLU A 49 -14.32 -2.68 -1.93
C GLU A 49 -13.07 -2.64 -2.79
N ARG A 50 -12.88 -1.59 -3.60
CA ARG A 50 -11.69 -1.49 -4.44
C ARG A 50 -10.41 -1.41 -3.60
N ALA A 51 -10.41 -0.64 -2.51
CA ALA A 51 -9.26 -0.60 -1.60
C ALA A 51 -8.96 -1.97 -0.97
N LYS A 52 -9.99 -2.77 -0.65
CA LYS A 52 -9.81 -4.15 -0.16
C LYS A 52 -9.23 -5.08 -1.22
N ASP A 53 -9.72 -4.98 -2.46
CA ASP A 53 -9.20 -5.76 -3.58
C ASP A 53 -7.73 -5.47 -3.80
N VAL A 54 -7.32 -4.20 -3.76
CA VAL A 54 -5.92 -3.82 -3.92
C VAL A 54 -5.03 -4.34 -2.78
N ILE A 55 -5.52 -4.36 -1.53
CA ILE A 55 -4.78 -5.04 -0.45
C ILE A 55 -4.61 -6.54 -0.74
N GLN A 56 -5.64 -7.20 -1.28
CA GLN A 56 -5.54 -8.61 -1.64
C GLN A 56 -4.56 -8.84 -2.80
N GLU A 57 -4.51 -7.93 -3.78
CA GLU A 57 -3.52 -7.93 -4.86
C GLU A 57 -2.09 -7.78 -4.32
N ILE A 58 -1.86 -6.85 -3.37
CA ILE A 58 -0.58 -6.69 -2.67
C ILE A 58 -0.18 -7.98 -1.94
N ASN A 59 -1.10 -8.59 -1.19
CA ASN A 59 -0.85 -9.85 -0.49
C ASN A 59 -0.50 -10.99 -1.45
N THR A 60 -1.17 -11.06 -2.60
CA THR A 60 -0.88 -12.04 -3.64
C THR A 60 0.54 -11.83 -4.19
N ALA A 61 0.89 -10.58 -4.50
CA ALA A 61 2.23 -10.22 -4.97
C ALA A 61 3.33 -10.58 -3.95
N LEU A 62 3.04 -10.39 -2.65
CA LEU A 62 3.93 -10.81 -1.55
C LEU A 62 4.08 -12.34 -1.51
N CYS A 63 2.98 -13.09 -1.60
CA CYS A 63 3.01 -14.57 -1.64
C CYS A 63 3.76 -15.11 -2.87
N GLU A 64 3.69 -14.41 -3.99
CA GLU A 64 4.43 -14.74 -5.22
C GLU A 64 5.91 -14.32 -5.18
N ASN A 65 6.40 -13.79 -4.05
CA ASN A 65 7.77 -13.27 -3.89
C ASN A 65 8.15 -12.20 -4.94
N ARG A 66 7.18 -11.40 -5.40
CA ARG A 66 7.48 -10.25 -6.25
C ARG A 66 8.35 -9.26 -5.48
N ILE A 67 9.13 -8.46 -6.20
CA ILE A 67 10.01 -7.45 -5.60
C ILE A 67 9.32 -6.09 -5.53
N SER A 68 8.34 -5.85 -6.40
CA SER A 68 7.58 -4.60 -6.44
C SER A 68 6.10 -4.83 -6.74
N PHE A 69 5.29 -3.85 -6.37
CA PHE A 69 3.89 -3.74 -6.74
C PHE A 69 3.56 -2.27 -6.98
N ASP A 70 3.07 -1.98 -8.18
CA ASP A 70 2.62 -0.65 -8.57
C ASP A 70 1.16 -0.47 -8.11
N MET A 71 0.92 0.57 -7.34
CA MET A 71 -0.43 0.88 -6.84
C MET A 71 -1.34 1.23 -8.03
N PRO A 72 -2.43 0.48 -8.26
CA PRO A 72 -3.36 0.80 -9.33
C PRO A 72 -4.07 2.13 -9.07
N GLU A 73 -4.26 2.94 -10.11
CA GLU A 73 -5.08 4.15 -10.08
C GLU A 73 -6.56 3.81 -10.36
N ASP A 74 -7.46 4.66 -9.88
CA ASP A 74 -8.92 4.52 -9.98
C ASP A 74 -9.54 5.75 -10.66
#